data_AF-A0A7K2NX26-F1
#
_entry.id   AF-A0A7K2NX26-F1
#
_cell.length_a   1.000
_cell.length_b   1.000
_cell.length_c   1.000
_cell.angle_alpha   90.00
_cell.angle_beta   90.00
_cell.angle_gamma   90.00
#
_symmetry.space_group_name_H-M   'P 1'
#
loop_
_entity.id
_entity.type
_entity.pdbx_description
1 polymer ?
#
loop_
_entity_poly.entity_id
_entity_poly.type
_entity_poly.pdbx_seq_one_letter_code
_entity_poly.pdbx_strand_id
1 'polypeptide(L)'
;TQGTARMLDRLLGHRLPRFARPVVVVTAPVLDGLAYRTEARTAVEVLRPRTVLTVPSARAVALAAGADLTRPLLVMDIGAHLTEVVLLVDGAVFDARRTALGTGDIDDATPSARIGEALADMTTSMLRQ
;
A
#
# COMPACT_ATOMS: atom_id res chain seq x y z
N THR A 1 16.26 -2.04 -0.90
CA THR A 1 16.45 -1.67 0.53
C THR A 1 17.41 -0.52 0.79
N GLN A 2 18.72 -0.60 0.48
CA GLN A 2 19.68 0.48 0.85
C GLN A 2 19.36 1.86 0.26
N GLY A 3 18.94 1.92 -1.01
CA GLY A 3 18.53 3.18 -1.64
C GLY A 3 17.35 3.83 -0.93
N THR A 4 16.33 3.02 -0.59
CA THR A 4 15.15 3.44 0.19
C THR A 4 15.56 3.97 1.57
N ALA A 5 16.45 3.29 2.29
CA ALA A 5 16.94 3.75 3.59
C ALA A 5 17.63 5.13 3.49
N ARG A 6 18.52 5.33 2.51
CA ARG A 6 19.15 6.64 2.28
C ARG A 6 18.13 7.72 1.95
N MET A 7 17.12 7.39 1.16
CA MET A 7 16.04 8.32 0.83
C MET A 7 15.22 8.71 2.08
N LEU A 8 14.87 7.73 2.91
CA LEU A 8 14.13 7.95 4.16
C LEU A 8 14.91 8.83 5.12
N ASP A 9 16.21 8.57 5.32
CA ASP A 9 17.07 9.39 6.18
C ASP A 9 17.16 10.83 5.67
N ARG A 10 17.33 11.02 4.36
CA ARG A 10 17.36 12.35 3.74
C ARG A 10 16.04 13.10 3.92
N LEU A 11 14.90 12.43 3.80
CA LEU A 11 13.58 13.06 3.87
C LEU A 11 13.10 13.29 5.31
N LEU A 12 13.46 12.42 6.24
CA LEU A 12 12.85 12.36 7.57
C LEU A 12 13.87 12.50 8.71
N GLY A 13 15.15 12.17 8.50
CA GLY A 13 16.17 12.18 9.54
C GLY A 13 16.32 13.53 10.22
N HIS A 14 16.28 14.62 9.44
CA HIS A 14 16.35 15.99 9.98
C HIS A 14 15.05 16.47 10.64
N ARG A 15 13.93 15.73 10.51
CA ARG A 15 12.63 16.04 11.12
C ARG A 15 12.43 15.33 12.45
N LEU A 16 13.24 14.32 12.75
CA LEU A 16 13.17 13.57 13.99
C LEU A 16 14.06 14.24 15.05
N PRO A 17 13.57 14.44 16.28
CA PRO A 17 14.42 14.88 17.37
C PRO A 17 15.59 13.90 17.55
N ARG A 18 16.80 14.44 17.76
CA ARG A 18 18.06 13.67 17.79
C ARG A 18 18.04 12.44 18.71
N PHE A 19 17.25 12.50 19.79
CA PHE A 19 17.13 11.43 20.79
C PHE A 19 15.78 10.73 20.81
N ALA A 20 14.86 11.09 19.90
CA ALA A 20 13.57 10.43 19.78
C ALA A 20 13.74 9.08 19.07
N ARG A 21 12.97 8.09 19.53
CA ARG A 21 12.80 6.80 18.86
C ARG A 21 11.35 6.66 18.43
N PRO A 22 11.00 6.97 17.16
CA PRO A 22 9.62 7.03 16.74
C PRO A 22 8.97 5.64 16.71
N VAL A 23 7.65 5.59 16.82
CA VAL A 23 6.87 4.45 16.31
C VAL A 23 6.67 4.69 14.82
N VAL A 24 7.05 3.72 13.98
CA VAL A 24 6.87 3.81 12.53
C VAL A 24 5.76 2.85 12.11
N VAL A 25 4.76 3.38 11.42
CA VAL A 25 3.71 2.58 10.78
C VAL A 25 4.03 2.54 9.29
N VAL A 26 4.19 1.34 8.76
CA VAL A 26 4.44 1.10 7.33
C VAL A 26 3.16 0.55 6.72
N THR A 27 2.64 1.23 5.71
CA THR A 27 1.59 0.68 4.85
C THR A 27 2.22 -0.25 3.83
N ALA A 28 1.67 -1.44 3.65
CA ALA A 28 2.16 -2.42 2.70
C ALA A 28 1.04 -2.89 1.75
N PRO A 29 1.35 -3.13 0.46
CA PRO A 29 0.46 -3.83 -0.45
C PRO A 29 0.01 -5.17 0.15
N VAL A 30 -1.23 -5.56 -0.11
CA VAL A 30 -1.81 -6.76 0.52
C VAL A 30 -1.07 -8.02 0.07
N LEU A 31 -0.73 -8.09 -1.22
CA LEU A 31 -0.27 -9.31 -1.87
C LEU A 31 1.26 -9.46 -1.95
N ASP A 32 2.03 -8.52 -1.40
CA ASP A 32 3.51 -8.54 -1.46
C ASP A 32 4.18 -9.39 -0.36
N GLY A 33 3.39 -10.08 0.47
CA GLY A 33 3.86 -11.17 1.32
C GLY A 33 4.91 -10.77 2.37
N LEU A 34 5.64 -11.76 2.88
CA LEU A 34 6.62 -11.58 3.96
C LEU A 34 7.90 -10.86 3.51
N ALA A 35 8.31 -11.07 2.25
CA ALA A 35 9.54 -10.51 1.69
C ALA A 35 9.50 -8.97 1.70
N TYR A 36 8.43 -8.39 1.14
CA TYR A 36 8.24 -6.94 1.16
C TYR A 36 8.20 -6.37 2.57
N ARG A 37 7.46 -7.01 3.49
CA ARG A 37 7.40 -6.56 4.89
C ARG A 37 8.77 -6.56 5.56
N THR A 38 9.59 -7.56 5.27
CA THR A 38 10.95 -7.68 5.79
C THR A 38 11.83 -6.56 5.24
N GLU A 39 11.82 -6.35 3.93
CA GLU A 39 12.61 -5.31 3.29
C GLU A 39 12.19 -3.90 3.72
N ALA A 40 10.88 -3.64 3.80
CA ALA A 40 10.34 -2.36 4.26
C ALA A 40 10.73 -2.11 5.72
N ARG A 41 10.66 -3.12 6.59
CA ARG A 41 11.13 -3.03 7.97
C ARG A 41 12.64 -2.71 8.03
N THR A 42 13.45 -3.41 7.24
CA THR A 42 14.89 -3.14 7.18
C THR A 42 15.18 -1.72 6.69
N ALA A 43 14.43 -1.20 5.71
CA ALA A 43 14.64 0.14 5.19
C ALA A 43 14.37 1.23 6.24
N VAL A 44 13.36 1.06 7.11
CA VAL A 44 13.00 2.08 8.12
C VAL A 44 13.91 2.07 9.36
N GLU A 45 14.77 1.07 9.54
CA GLU A 45 15.72 1.02 10.67
C GLU A 45 16.68 2.21 10.71
N VAL A 46 16.92 2.87 9.58
CA VAL A 46 17.71 4.11 9.51
C VAL A 46 17.14 5.22 10.40
N LEU A 47 15.83 5.22 10.64
CA LEU A 47 15.12 6.16 11.52
C LEU A 47 15.18 5.76 13.00
N ARG A 48 15.88 4.67 13.33
CA ARG A 48 16.04 4.10 14.69
C ARG A 48 14.71 3.95 15.45
N PRO A 49 13.68 3.34 14.85
CA PRO A 49 12.35 3.25 15.45
C PRO A 49 12.39 2.50 16.78
N ARG A 50 11.45 2.83 17.68
CA ARG A 50 11.17 2.02 18.87
C ARG A 50 10.49 0.71 18.48
N THR A 51 9.56 0.79 17.52
CA THR A 51 8.87 -0.35 16.94
C THR A 51 8.37 0.00 15.54
N VAL A 52 8.18 -1.03 14.72
CA VAL A 52 7.63 -0.94 13.37
C VAL A 52 6.36 -1.78 13.31
N LEU A 53 5.26 -1.14 12.98
CA LEU A 53 3.97 -1.77 12.73
C LEU A 53 3.70 -1.79 11.22
N THR A 54 3.15 -2.89 10.71
CA THR A 54 2.70 -2.96 9.32
C THR A 54 1.19 -3.00 9.27
N VAL A 55 0.60 -2.21 8.38
CA VAL A 55 -0.83 -2.17 8.13
C VAL A 55 -1.07 -2.34 6.62
N PRO A 56 -2.09 -3.10 6.17
CA PRO A 56 -2.46 -3.11 4.76
C PRO A 56 -2.78 -1.70 4.26
N SER A 57 -2.22 -1.30 3.10
CA SER A 57 -2.46 0.03 2.51
C SER A 57 -3.94 0.34 2.38
N ALA A 58 -4.75 -0.62 1.89
CA ALA A 58 -6.19 -0.47 1.75
C ALA A 58 -6.90 -0.10 3.07
N ARG A 59 -6.51 -0.73 4.19
CA ARG A 59 -7.07 -0.42 5.51
C ARG A 59 -6.67 0.97 5.98
N ALA A 60 -5.43 1.38 5.74
CA ALA A 60 -4.95 2.72 6.08
C ALA A 60 -5.66 3.80 5.27
N VAL A 61 -5.90 3.57 3.98
CA VAL A 61 -6.68 4.47 3.10
C VAL A 61 -8.13 4.57 3.57
N ALA A 62 -8.80 3.45 3.85
CA ALA A 62 -10.16 3.45 4.36
C ALA A 62 -10.28 4.25 5.67
N LEU A 63 -9.33 4.07 6.60
CA LEU A 63 -9.27 4.84 7.84
C LEU A 63 -9.05 6.34 7.58
N ALA A 64 -8.10 6.69 6.70
CA ALA A 64 -7.78 8.07 6.36
C ALA A 64 -8.94 8.79 5.66
N ALA A 65 -9.75 8.06 4.88
CA ALA A 65 -10.94 8.57 4.22
C ALA A 65 -12.14 8.76 5.18
N GLY A 66 -12.01 8.37 6.45
CA GLY A 66 -13.12 8.39 7.42
C GLY A 66 -14.22 7.37 7.09
N ALA A 67 -13.89 6.30 6.36
CA ALA A 67 -14.85 5.26 6.02
C ALA A 67 -15.25 4.45 7.27
N ASP A 68 -16.51 4.05 7.32
CA ASP A 68 -17.01 3.15 8.37
C ASP A 68 -16.50 1.74 8.14
N LEU A 69 -15.48 1.34 8.91
CA LEU A 69 -14.84 0.03 8.82
C LEU A 69 -15.74 -1.12 9.27
N THR A 70 -16.89 -0.86 9.90
CA THR A 70 -17.87 -1.90 10.26
C THR A 70 -18.71 -2.35 9.07
N ARG A 71 -18.62 -1.63 7.94
CA ARG A 71 -19.28 -2.00 6.69
C ARG A 71 -18.28 -2.64 5.73
N PRO A 72 -18.73 -3.49 4.80
CA PRO A 72 -17.89 -3.91 3.69
C PRO A 72 -17.45 -2.70 2.85
N LEU A 73 -16.15 -2.62 2.55
CA LEU A 73 -15.55 -1.53 1.76
C LEU A 73 -14.73 -2.11 0.62
N LEU A 74 -14.94 -1.62 -0.60
CA LEU A 74 -14.09 -1.91 -1.74
C LEU A 74 -13.10 -0.76 -1.93
N VAL A 75 -11.81 -1.02 -1.76
CA VAL A 75 -10.73 -0.04 -1.94
C VAL A 75 -10.00 -0.35 -3.23
N MET A 76 -9.87 0.65 -4.10
CA MET A 76 -9.10 0.57 -5.34
C MET A 76 -7.88 1.50 -5.22
N ASP A 77 -6.70 0.92 -5.11
CA ASP A 77 -5.43 1.64 -4.99
C ASP A 77 -4.73 1.62 -6.36
N ILE A 78 -4.67 2.78 -7.03
CA ILE A 78 -4.09 2.94 -8.36
C ILE A 78 -2.72 3.61 -8.21
N GLY A 79 -1.68 2.80 -8.12
CA GLY A 79 -0.29 3.26 -8.00
C GLY A 79 0.38 3.48 -9.35
N ALA A 80 1.64 3.91 -9.30
CA ALA A 80 2.45 4.13 -10.50
C ALA A 80 2.82 2.83 -11.22
N HIS A 81 3.03 1.74 -10.48
CA HIS A 81 3.48 0.45 -11.05
C HIS A 81 2.51 -0.70 -10.79
N LEU A 82 1.61 -0.53 -9.82
CA LEU A 82 0.70 -1.57 -9.36
C LEU A 82 -0.69 -0.95 -9.17
N THR A 83 -1.71 -1.71 -9.52
CA THR A 83 -3.10 -1.42 -9.17
C THR A 83 -3.65 -2.57 -8.34
N GLU A 84 -4.20 -2.28 -7.17
CA GLU A 84 -4.80 -3.25 -6.26
C GLU A 84 -6.30 -2.96 -6.05
N VAL A 85 -7.10 -4.03 -6.00
CA VAL A 85 -8.51 -3.98 -5.55
C VAL A 85 -8.61 -4.83 -4.31
N VAL A 86 -9.10 -4.27 -3.21
CA VAL A 86 -9.14 -4.93 -1.90
C VAL A 86 -10.54 -4.79 -1.31
N LEU A 87 -11.17 -5.92 -0.99
CA LEU A 87 -12.42 -5.97 -0.24
C LEU A 87 -12.08 -6.07 1.25
N LEU A 88 -12.52 -5.08 2.02
CA LEU A 88 -12.46 -5.09 3.48
C LEU A 88 -13.82 -5.50 4.04
N VAL A 89 -13.83 -6.37 5.05
CA VAL A 89 -15.00 -6.72 5.87
C VAL A 89 -14.58 -6.58 7.33
N ASP A 90 -15.33 -5.79 8.11
CA ASP A 90 -14.99 -5.43 9.49
C ASP A 90 -13.55 -4.86 9.63
N GLY A 91 -13.12 -4.13 8.61
CA GLY A 91 -11.78 -3.55 8.51
C GLY A 91 -10.64 -4.56 8.33
N ALA A 92 -10.93 -5.85 8.16
CA ALA A 92 -9.98 -6.89 7.78
C ALA A 92 -10.02 -7.13 6.27
N VAL A 93 -8.89 -7.55 5.69
CA VAL A 93 -8.84 -7.92 4.28
C VAL A 93 -9.58 -9.25 4.08
N PHE A 94 -10.66 -9.21 3.29
CA PHE A 94 -11.45 -10.39 2.94
C PHE A 94 -11.00 -11.00 1.60
N ASP A 95 -10.85 -10.18 0.56
CA ASP A 95 -10.26 -10.58 -0.73
C ASP A 95 -9.37 -9.45 -1.28
N ALA A 96 -8.40 -9.80 -2.12
CA ALA A 96 -7.53 -8.85 -2.81
C ALA A 96 -7.11 -9.38 -4.18
N ARG A 97 -7.10 -8.47 -5.16
CA ARG A 97 -6.58 -8.69 -6.52
C ARG A 97 -5.57 -7.61 -6.84
N ARG A 98 -4.61 -7.94 -7.70
CA ARG A 98 -3.67 -6.96 -8.24
C ARG A 98 -3.36 -7.21 -9.70
N THR A 99 -2.91 -6.14 -10.34
CA THR A 99 -2.22 -6.20 -11.63
C THR A 99 -0.92 -5.40 -11.55
N ALA A 100 0.07 -5.80 -12.35
CA ALA A 100 1.31 -5.04 -12.56
C ALA A 100 1.15 -3.96 -13.63
N LEU A 101 -0.01 -3.30 -13.61
CA LEU A 101 -0.35 -2.16 -14.45
C LEU A 101 -0.67 -0.99 -13.53
N GLY A 102 -0.03 0.15 -13.74
CA GLY A 102 -0.21 1.38 -12.97
C GLY A 102 -0.18 2.61 -13.85
N THR A 103 -0.24 3.79 -13.22
CA THR A 103 -0.27 5.07 -13.94
C THR A 103 1.02 5.40 -14.70
N GLY A 104 2.14 4.79 -14.32
CA GLY A 104 3.42 4.94 -15.00
C GLY A 104 3.51 4.20 -16.33
N ASP A 105 2.59 3.26 -16.59
CA ASP A 105 2.49 2.54 -17.85
C ASP A 105 1.64 3.27 -18.89
N ILE A 106 1.02 4.41 -18.54
CA ILE A 106 0.14 5.15 -19.45
C ILE A 106 0.97 5.81 -20.56
N ASP A 107 0.73 5.38 -21.80
CA ASP A 107 1.31 5.94 -23.01
C ASP A 107 0.36 5.70 -24.21
N ASP A 108 0.84 6.00 -25.44
CA ASP A 108 0.05 5.81 -26.66
C ASP A 108 -0.32 4.33 -26.90
N ALA A 109 0.51 3.38 -26.44
CA ALA A 109 0.29 1.95 -26.60
C ALA A 109 -0.57 1.36 -25.47
N THR A 110 -0.60 2.01 -24.30
CA THR A 110 -1.34 1.59 -23.11
C THR A 110 -2.23 2.74 -22.62
N PRO A 111 -3.40 2.93 -23.25
CA PRO A 111 -4.34 3.97 -22.82
C PRO A 111 -4.81 3.76 -21.39
N SER A 112 -5.15 4.83 -20.69
CA SER A 112 -5.69 4.77 -19.31
C SER A 112 -6.94 3.89 -19.17
N ALA A 113 -7.70 3.69 -20.25
CA ALA A 113 -8.82 2.76 -20.31
C ALA A 113 -8.43 1.32 -19.90
N ARG A 114 -7.18 0.90 -20.16
CA ARG A 114 -6.67 -0.43 -19.77
C ARG A 114 -6.64 -0.63 -18.25
N ILE A 115 -6.37 0.42 -17.48
CA ILE A 115 -6.44 0.38 -16.00
C ILE A 115 -7.90 0.23 -15.56
N GLY A 116 -8.82 0.96 -16.20
CA GLY A 116 -10.25 0.84 -15.94
C GLY A 116 -10.79 -0.57 -16.22
N GLU A 117 -10.39 -1.17 -17.35
CA GLU A 117 -10.71 -2.56 -17.69
C GLU A 117 -10.18 -3.53 -16.63
N ALA A 118 -8.92 -3.40 -16.22
CA ALA A 118 -8.34 -4.26 -15.19
C ALA A 118 -9.08 -4.14 -13.84
N LEU A 119 -9.48 -2.93 -13.43
CA LEU A 119 -10.28 -2.70 -12.23
C LEU A 119 -11.66 -3.37 -12.33
N ALA A 120 -12.33 -3.24 -13.47
CA ALA A 120 -13.63 -3.86 -13.71
C ALA A 120 -13.54 -5.39 -13.68
N ASP A 121 -12.51 -5.97 -14.31
CA ASP A 121 -12.26 -7.42 -14.33
C ASP A 121 -11.97 -7.95 -12.93
N MET A 122 -11.08 -7.30 -12.18
CA MET A 122 -10.75 -7.68 -10.80
C MET A 122 -12.00 -7.63 -9.91
N THR A 123 -12.77 -6.54 -9.98
CA THR A 123 -14.00 -6.36 -9.18
C THR A 123 -15.05 -7.43 -9.54
N THR A 124 -15.28 -7.66 -10.83
CA THR A 124 -16.24 -8.67 -11.30
C THR A 124 -15.80 -10.09 -10.96
N SER A 125 -14.50 -10.34 -10.88
CA SER A 125 -13.97 -11.64 -10.42
C SER A 125 -14.27 -11.89 -8.94
N MET A 126 -14.18 -10.85 -8.09
CA MET A 126 -14.52 -10.95 -6.67
C MET A 126 -16.01 -11.22 -6.45
N LEU A 127 -16.89 -10.59 -7.24
CA LEU A 127 -18.35 -10.77 -7.14
C LEU A 127 -18.84 -12.18 -7.52
N ARG A 128 -18.05 -12.94 -8.29
CA ARG A 128 -18.42 -14.28 -8.79
C ARG A 128 -18.02 -15.41 -7.84
N GLN A 129 -17.43 -15.11 -6.69
CA GLN A 129 -17.00 -16.07 -5.68
C GLN A 129 -17.98 -16.09 -4.50
#